data_AF-A0A3E0HMQ0-F1
#
_entry.id   AF-A0A3E0HMQ0-F1
#
_cell.length_a   1.000
_cell.length_b   1.000
_cell.length_c   1.000
_cell.angle_alpha   90.00
_cell.angle_beta   90.00
_cell.angle_gamma   90.00
#
_symmetry.space_group_name_H-M   'P 1'
#
loop_
_entity.id
_entity.type
_entity.pdbx_description
1 polymer ?
#
loop_
_entity_poly.entity_id
_entity_poly.type
_entity_poly.pdbx_seq_one_letter_code
_entity_poly.pdbx_strand_id
1 'polypeptide(L)'
;MRRLIASAFVTLDGVVQDPGGFGELDGGGWALEYFDAAAVERATAAILASDTFLMGRATFETVERAWGHNTGPYAEAMHKIAKVVVSRTVTGPLPWNATALTGDAARTVAQLKEGPGADIIMYGSFTLMRTLLRHNLIDELSLGVHPRVLGEGTRLFDGSAPHTLRLVAAETGATGVVTLTYAP
;
A
#
# COMPACT_ATOMS: atom_id res chain seq x y z
N MET A 1 7.42 -13.51 -14.13
CA MET A 1 7.19 -13.23 -12.69
C MET A 1 6.46 -11.91 -12.62
N ARG A 2 5.36 -11.85 -11.88
CA ARG A 2 4.54 -10.64 -11.70
C ARG A 2 5.30 -9.62 -10.85
N ARG A 3 5.15 -8.32 -11.13
CA ARG A 3 5.76 -7.27 -10.31
C ARG A 3 4.89 -6.97 -9.09
N LEU A 4 5.52 -6.70 -7.95
CA LEU A 4 4.91 -6.17 -6.75
C LEU A 4 5.28 -4.69 -6.58
N ILE A 5 4.27 -3.83 -6.74
CA ILE A 5 4.38 -2.39 -6.60
C ILE A 5 3.76 -2.00 -5.25
N ALA A 6 4.61 -1.56 -4.32
CA ALA A 6 4.17 -1.11 -3.01
C ALA A 6 4.14 0.42 -2.95
N SER A 7 3.04 0.99 -2.48
CA SER A 7 2.91 2.43 -2.29
C SER A 7 2.52 2.78 -0.86
N ALA A 8 3.03 3.91 -0.38
CA ALA A 8 2.70 4.46 0.92
C ALA A 8 2.68 5.99 0.88
N PHE A 9 1.77 6.58 1.64
CA PHE A 9 1.93 7.97 2.05
C PHE A 9 2.83 8.02 3.27
N VAL A 10 3.69 9.03 3.30
CA VAL A 10 4.64 9.24 4.38
C VAL A 10 4.77 10.73 4.65
N THR A 11 4.83 11.13 5.91
CA THR A 11 5.14 12.51 6.30
C THR A 11 6.61 12.82 6.08
N LEU A 12 7.00 14.09 6.18
CA LEU A 12 8.40 14.53 6.04
C LEU A 12 9.32 13.88 7.09
N ASP A 13 8.79 13.60 8.28
CA ASP A 13 9.48 12.92 9.38
C ASP A 13 9.27 11.40 9.42
N GLY A 14 8.72 10.81 8.34
CA GLY A 14 8.69 9.37 8.10
C GLY A 14 7.47 8.63 8.63
N VAL A 15 6.47 9.32 9.18
CA VAL A 15 5.27 8.73 9.77
C VAL A 15 4.31 8.27 8.68
N VAL A 16 3.74 7.08 8.87
CA VAL A 16 2.81 6.46 7.92
C VAL A 16 1.48 6.06 8.55
N GLN A 17 1.35 6.27 9.85
CA GLN A 17 0.16 5.98 10.64
C GLN A 17 -0.95 6.98 10.34
N ASP A 18 -2.19 6.49 10.29
CA ASP A 18 -3.39 7.30 10.16
C ASP A 18 -3.45 8.37 9.05
N PRO A 19 -3.06 8.11 7.79
CA PRO A 19 -3.15 9.11 6.72
C PRO A 19 -4.60 9.52 6.43
N GLY A 20 -5.57 8.63 6.70
CA GLY A 20 -6.98 8.80 6.39
C GLY A 20 -7.87 9.31 7.54
N GLY A 21 -7.35 9.45 8.76
CA GLY A 21 -8.09 10.03 9.88
C GLY A 21 -9.10 9.06 10.51
N PHE A 22 -8.66 7.82 10.75
CA PHE A 22 -9.43 6.76 11.39
C PHE A 22 -9.34 6.77 12.92
N GLY A 23 -8.68 7.77 13.52
CA GLY A 23 -8.60 7.96 14.96
C GLY A 23 -7.51 7.11 15.63
N GLU A 24 -6.47 6.74 14.89
CA GLU A 24 -5.33 5.99 15.42
C GLU A 24 -4.24 6.91 15.99
N LEU A 25 -4.25 8.20 15.63
CA LEU A 25 -3.25 9.19 16.00
C LEU A 25 -3.88 10.58 16.16
N ASP A 26 -3.46 11.33 17.18
CA ASP A 26 -3.75 12.76 17.27
C ASP A 26 -3.06 13.49 16.10
N GLY A 27 -3.84 14.19 15.27
CA GLY A 27 -3.32 14.73 13.99
C GLY A 27 -3.34 13.74 12.82
N GLY A 28 -4.06 12.62 12.96
CA GLY A 28 -4.44 11.76 11.84
C GLY A 28 -5.24 12.49 10.76
N GLY A 29 -5.40 11.85 9.60
CA GLY A 29 -6.04 12.47 8.43
C GLY A 29 -5.14 13.46 7.70
N TRP A 30 -3.85 13.49 8.05
CA TRP A 30 -2.86 14.44 7.53
C TRP A 30 -2.63 14.35 6.02
N ALA A 31 -3.06 13.27 5.35
CA ALA A 31 -2.95 13.16 3.89
C ALA A 31 -4.17 13.76 3.16
N LEU A 32 -5.32 13.90 3.84
CA LEU A 32 -6.61 14.17 3.20
C LEU A 32 -6.64 15.51 2.44
N GLU A 33 -6.01 16.56 2.99
CA GLU A 33 -5.97 17.89 2.37
C GLU A 33 -5.10 17.96 1.09
N TYR A 34 -4.31 16.92 0.82
CA TYR A 34 -3.34 16.89 -0.28
C TYR A 34 -3.82 16.09 -1.50
N PHE A 35 -5.03 15.50 -1.45
CA PHE A 35 -5.61 14.80 -2.59
C PHE A 35 -6.23 15.77 -3.58
N ASP A 36 -5.62 15.86 -4.76
CA ASP A 36 -6.18 16.53 -5.93
C ASP A 36 -6.76 15.52 -6.93
N ALA A 37 -7.42 16.03 -7.97
CA ALA A 37 -8.01 15.19 -9.02
C ALA A 37 -6.96 14.30 -9.71
N ALA A 38 -5.74 14.82 -9.90
CA ALA A 38 -4.65 14.09 -10.53
C ALA A 38 -4.17 12.92 -9.65
N ALA A 39 -4.13 13.07 -8.33
CA ALA A 39 -3.82 12.00 -7.39
C ALA A 39 -4.86 10.89 -7.44
N VAL A 40 -6.15 11.24 -7.49
CA VAL A 40 -7.25 10.26 -7.63
C VAL A 40 -7.16 9.52 -8.97
N GLU A 41 -6.88 10.23 -10.05
CA GLU A 41 -6.69 9.64 -11.38
C GLU A 41 -5.51 8.64 -11.39
N ARG A 42 -4.34 9.05 -10.87
CA ARG A 42 -3.17 8.16 -10.75
C ARG A 42 -3.46 6.92 -9.92
N ALA A 43 -4.11 7.08 -8.77
CA ALA A 43 -4.45 5.96 -7.90
C ALA A 43 -5.45 5.00 -8.57
N THR A 44 -6.42 5.54 -9.32
CA THR A 44 -7.37 4.74 -10.09
C THR A 44 -6.67 3.98 -11.22
N ALA A 45 -5.78 4.65 -11.96
CA ALA A 45 -5.00 4.02 -13.03
C ALA A 45 -4.11 2.88 -12.51
N ALA A 46 -3.47 3.06 -11.35
CA ALA A 46 -2.66 2.02 -10.72
C ALA A 46 -3.45 0.75 -10.39
N ILE A 47 -4.68 0.90 -9.87
CA ILE A 47 -5.57 -0.24 -9.62
C ILE A 47 -5.98 -0.90 -10.94
N LEU A 48 -6.36 -0.12 -11.95
CA LEU A 48 -6.79 -0.66 -13.24
C LEU A 48 -5.66 -1.36 -14.02
N ALA A 49 -4.41 -0.98 -13.80
CA ALA A 49 -3.23 -1.63 -14.37
C ALA A 49 -2.86 -2.95 -13.66
N SER A 50 -3.53 -3.25 -12.55
CA SER A 50 -3.22 -4.37 -11.66
C SER A 50 -4.41 -5.31 -11.55
N ASP A 51 -4.16 -6.59 -11.33
CA ASP A 51 -5.22 -7.58 -11.15
C ASP A 51 -5.27 -8.13 -9.72
N THR A 52 -4.29 -7.77 -8.87
CA THR A 52 -4.25 -8.19 -7.46
C THR A 52 -3.89 -7.06 -6.53
N PHE A 53 -4.69 -6.89 -5.48
CA PHE A 53 -4.41 -6.01 -4.36
C PHE A 53 -3.99 -6.82 -3.13
N LEU A 54 -2.70 -6.78 -2.81
CA LEU A 54 -2.07 -7.48 -1.70
C LEU A 54 -2.13 -6.65 -0.42
N MET A 55 -2.55 -7.28 0.68
CA MET A 55 -2.57 -6.65 2.01
C MET A 55 -2.47 -7.67 3.14
N GLY A 56 -2.13 -7.21 4.34
CA GLY A 56 -2.29 -7.98 5.57
C GLY A 56 -3.73 -7.89 6.10
N ARG A 57 -4.11 -8.84 6.96
CA ARG A 57 -5.47 -8.91 7.55
C ARG A 57 -5.98 -7.59 8.15
N ALA A 58 -5.19 -6.92 8.99
CA ALA A 58 -5.64 -5.69 9.66
C ALA A 58 -5.95 -4.58 8.64
N THR A 59 -5.11 -4.44 7.61
CA THR A 59 -5.36 -3.49 6.53
C THR A 59 -6.59 -3.88 5.71
N PHE A 60 -6.82 -5.17 5.46
CA PHE A 60 -8.04 -5.64 4.80
C PHE A 60 -9.30 -5.19 5.54
N GLU A 61 -9.37 -5.41 6.84
CA GLU A 61 -10.52 -5.01 7.67
C GLU A 61 -10.77 -3.49 7.63
N THR A 62 -9.71 -2.68 7.69
CA THR A 62 -9.83 -1.21 7.59
C THR A 62 -10.26 -0.77 6.20
N VAL A 63 -9.64 -1.30 5.14
CA VAL A 63 -9.91 -0.91 3.76
C VAL A 63 -11.30 -1.36 3.31
N GLU A 64 -11.73 -2.57 3.67
CA GLU A 64 -13.08 -3.06 3.41
C GLU A 64 -14.12 -2.16 4.08
N ARG A 65 -13.94 -1.81 5.35
CA ARG A 65 -14.85 -0.90 6.06
C ARG A 65 -14.92 0.47 5.37
N ALA A 66 -13.77 1.00 4.95
CA ALA A 66 -13.68 2.32 4.34
C ALA A 66 -14.27 2.36 2.92
N TRP A 67 -14.11 1.30 2.12
CA TRP A 67 -14.40 1.33 0.67
C TRP A 67 -15.47 0.34 0.19
N GLY A 68 -15.86 -0.63 1.01
CA GLY A 68 -16.74 -1.73 0.61
C GLY A 68 -18.12 -1.31 0.12
N HIS A 69 -18.58 -0.11 0.50
CA HIS A 69 -19.88 0.43 0.12
C HIS A 69 -19.79 1.77 -0.64
N ASN A 70 -18.58 2.26 -0.91
CA ASN A 70 -18.39 3.51 -1.65
C ASN A 70 -18.68 3.31 -3.14
N THR A 71 -18.99 4.40 -3.82
CA THR A 71 -19.23 4.43 -5.28
C THR A 71 -18.27 5.42 -5.96
N GLY A 72 -18.19 5.34 -7.29
CA GLY A 72 -17.33 6.19 -8.11
C GLY A 72 -16.14 5.44 -8.72
N PRO A 73 -15.42 6.03 -9.68
CA PRO A 73 -14.46 5.30 -10.52
C PRO A 73 -13.40 4.51 -9.74
N TYR A 74 -12.85 5.11 -8.69
CA TYR A 74 -11.87 4.45 -7.83
C TYR A 74 -12.49 3.30 -7.02
N ALA A 75 -13.67 3.51 -6.42
CA ALA A 75 -14.35 2.48 -5.63
C ALA A 75 -14.76 1.29 -6.51
N GLU A 76 -15.26 1.54 -7.72
CA GLU A 76 -15.58 0.50 -8.70
C GLU A 76 -14.34 -0.31 -9.11
N ALA A 77 -13.19 0.34 -9.30
CA ALA A 77 -11.92 -0.36 -9.53
C ALA A 77 -11.51 -1.21 -8.33
N MET A 78 -11.63 -0.66 -7.11
CA MET A 78 -11.38 -1.36 -5.86
C MET A 78 -12.32 -2.57 -5.67
N HIS A 79 -13.58 -2.48 -6.06
CA HIS A 79 -14.53 -3.60 -5.95
C HIS A 79 -14.13 -4.75 -6.89
N LYS A 80 -13.66 -4.43 -8.10
CA LYS A 80 -13.30 -5.41 -9.14
C LYS A 80 -11.98 -6.13 -8.89
N ILE A 81 -10.93 -5.42 -8.47
CA ILE A 81 -9.60 -6.02 -8.28
C ILE A 81 -9.65 -7.15 -7.24
N ALA A 82 -9.00 -8.28 -7.52
CA ALA A 82 -8.95 -9.39 -6.57
C ALA A 82 -8.11 -8.99 -5.35
N LYS A 83 -8.62 -9.17 -4.13
CA LYS A 83 -7.83 -8.90 -2.92
C LYS A 83 -7.20 -10.18 -2.42
N VAL A 84 -5.91 -10.10 -2.11
CA VAL A 84 -5.14 -11.19 -1.52
C VAL A 84 -4.72 -10.78 -0.12
N VAL A 85 -5.19 -11.53 0.87
CA VAL A 85 -4.94 -11.25 2.28
C VAL A 85 -3.89 -12.23 2.82
N VAL A 86 -2.70 -11.74 3.10
CA VAL A 86 -1.66 -12.55 3.75
C VAL A 86 -1.97 -12.62 5.24
N SER A 87 -2.13 -13.85 5.75
CA SER A 87 -2.48 -14.10 7.14
C SER A 87 -1.79 -15.36 7.66
N ARG A 88 -1.62 -15.46 8.98
CA ARG A 88 -1.14 -16.69 9.63
C ARG A 88 -2.29 -17.56 10.16
N THR A 89 -3.47 -16.99 10.30
CA THR A 89 -4.60 -17.61 11.02
C THR A 89 -5.89 -17.68 10.21
N VAL A 90 -6.06 -16.79 9.23
CA VAL A 90 -7.26 -16.75 8.38
C VAL A 90 -7.00 -17.54 7.11
N THR A 91 -7.98 -18.32 6.67
CA THR A 91 -7.91 -19.24 5.53
C THR A 91 -9.14 -19.12 4.65
N GLY A 92 -8.97 -19.29 3.33
CA GLY A 92 -10.09 -19.42 2.39
C GLY A 92 -10.66 -18.09 1.88
N PRO A 93 -11.84 -18.14 1.23
CA PRO A 93 -12.52 -16.95 0.72
C PRO A 93 -12.93 -16.00 1.84
N LEU A 94 -12.88 -14.71 1.55
CA LEU A 94 -13.27 -13.61 2.40
C LEU A 94 -14.31 -12.73 1.67
N PRO A 95 -15.04 -11.86 2.38
CA PRO A 95 -15.91 -10.88 1.75
C PRO A 95 -15.17 -9.99 0.75
N TRP A 96 -15.94 -9.23 -0.05
CA TRP A 96 -15.41 -8.17 -0.91
C TRP A 96 -14.40 -8.64 -1.98
N ASN A 97 -14.62 -9.84 -2.56
CA ASN A 97 -13.75 -10.47 -3.55
C ASN A 97 -12.31 -10.67 -3.05
N ALA A 98 -12.18 -11.13 -1.81
CA ALA A 98 -10.90 -11.38 -1.16
C ALA A 98 -10.64 -12.87 -0.94
N THR A 99 -9.38 -13.28 -0.97
CA THR A 99 -8.94 -14.64 -0.60
C THR A 99 -7.75 -14.55 0.34
N ALA A 100 -7.79 -15.31 1.42
CA ALA A 100 -6.68 -15.40 2.35
C ALA A 100 -5.64 -16.41 1.86
N LEU A 101 -4.37 -15.98 1.83
CA LEU A 101 -3.22 -16.86 1.66
C LEU A 101 -2.54 -17.08 3.01
N THR A 102 -2.67 -18.29 3.52
CA THR A 102 -2.23 -18.63 4.87
C THR A 102 -0.80 -19.15 4.88
N GLY A 103 0.07 -18.57 5.71
CA GLY A 103 1.40 -19.10 5.94
C GLY A 103 2.45 -18.02 6.21
N ASP A 104 3.71 -18.38 5.96
CA ASP A 104 4.81 -17.42 5.96
C ASP A 104 4.62 -16.38 4.85
N ALA A 105 4.72 -15.11 5.22
CA ALA A 105 4.41 -14.01 4.31
C ALA A 105 5.33 -13.95 3.09
N ALA A 106 6.65 -14.12 3.29
CA ALA A 106 7.61 -14.03 2.21
C ALA A 106 7.43 -15.20 1.23
N ARG A 107 7.30 -16.42 1.75
CA ARG A 107 7.07 -17.61 0.92
C ARG A 107 5.77 -17.52 0.13
N THR A 108 4.68 -17.14 0.78
CA THR A 108 3.36 -17.03 0.15
C THR A 108 3.36 -15.97 -0.96
N VAL A 109 3.97 -14.81 -0.73
CA VAL A 109 4.05 -13.75 -1.75
C VAL A 109 4.99 -14.12 -2.89
N ALA A 110 6.11 -14.79 -2.60
CA ALA A 110 7.00 -15.31 -3.64
C ALA A 110 6.26 -16.26 -4.60
N GLN A 111 5.49 -17.20 -4.06
CA GLN A 111 4.65 -18.11 -4.86
C GLN A 111 3.57 -17.35 -5.66
N LEU A 112 2.94 -16.34 -5.08
CA LEU A 112 1.97 -15.50 -5.79
C LEU A 112 2.59 -14.80 -7.01
N LYS A 113 3.85 -14.32 -6.91
CA LYS A 113 4.57 -13.67 -8.01
C LYS A 113 4.93 -14.63 -9.15
N GLU A 114 5.03 -15.93 -8.88
CA GLU A 114 5.32 -16.96 -9.90
C GLU A 114 4.09 -17.29 -10.75
N GLY A 115 2.88 -17.04 -10.24
CA GLY A 115 1.63 -17.26 -10.96
C GLY A 115 1.46 -16.34 -12.18
N PRO A 116 0.52 -16.67 -13.08
CA PRO A 116 0.14 -15.78 -14.18
C PRO A 116 -0.63 -14.56 -13.65
N GLY A 117 -0.65 -13.48 -14.42
CA GLY A 117 -1.40 -12.26 -14.09
C GLY A 117 -0.64 -10.99 -14.42
N ALA A 118 -1.29 -9.86 -14.17
CA ALA A 118 -0.74 -8.52 -14.22
C ALA A 118 0.02 -8.18 -12.93
N ASP A 119 0.30 -6.90 -12.72
CA ASP A 119 1.01 -6.43 -11.53
C ASP A 119 0.16 -6.60 -10.25
N ILE A 120 0.88 -6.77 -9.15
CA ILE A 120 0.36 -6.83 -7.79
C ILE A 120 0.58 -5.46 -7.16
N ILE A 121 -0.47 -4.82 -6.67
CA ILE A 121 -0.36 -3.57 -5.91
C ILE A 121 -0.49 -3.82 -4.42
N MET A 122 0.13 -2.95 -3.63
CA MET A 122 0.08 -2.96 -2.18
C MET A 122 0.03 -1.54 -1.63
N TYR A 123 -0.89 -1.27 -0.72
CA TYR A 123 -1.04 0.00 -0.03
C TYR A 123 -0.97 -0.24 1.48
N GLY A 124 -0.03 0.43 2.15
CA GLY A 124 0.12 0.28 3.60
C GLY A 124 0.56 -1.13 4.01
N SER A 125 -0.08 -1.72 5.03
CA SER A 125 0.36 -3.00 5.62
C SER A 125 1.85 -2.99 5.98
N PHE A 126 2.31 -1.97 6.71
CA PHE A 126 3.74 -1.65 6.86
C PHE A 126 4.59 -2.78 7.44
N THR A 127 4.05 -3.60 8.36
CA THR A 127 4.75 -4.80 8.85
C THR A 127 4.97 -5.84 7.74
N LEU A 128 3.97 -6.04 6.87
CA LEU A 128 4.11 -6.88 5.69
C LEU A 128 5.09 -6.23 4.70
N MET A 129 4.97 -4.92 4.45
CA MET A 129 5.83 -4.19 3.51
C MET A 129 7.31 -4.32 3.89
N ARG A 130 7.65 -4.06 5.16
CA ARG A 130 9.01 -4.24 5.69
C ARG A 130 9.48 -5.68 5.56
N THR A 131 8.61 -6.66 5.77
CA THR A 131 8.95 -8.07 5.58
C THR A 131 9.31 -8.34 4.11
N LEU A 132 8.47 -7.90 3.16
CA LEU A 132 8.69 -8.12 1.74
C LEU A 132 9.92 -7.38 1.20
N LEU A 133 10.21 -6.16 1.70
CA LEU A 133 11.46 -5.45 1.40
C LEU A 133 12.69 -6.26 1.84
N ARG A 134 12.71 -6.77 3.08
CA ARG A 134 13.84 -7.60 3.58
C ARG A 134 14.08 -8.86 2.76
N HIS A 135 13.06 -9.37 2.09
CA HIS A 135 13.14 -10.55 1.23
C HIS A 135 13.28 -10.21 -0.26
N ASN A 136 13.51 -8.94 -0.63
CA ASN A 136 13.63 -8.47 -2.02
C ASN A 136 12.42 -8.86 -2.89
N LEU A 137 11.22 -8.85 -2.31
CA LEU A 137 10.00 -9.24 -3.00
C LEU A 137 9.22 -8.06 -3.59
N ILE A 138 9.54 -6.84 -3.17
CA ILE A 138 8.97 -5.60 -3.74
C ILE A 138 9.84 -5.19 -4.92
N ASP A 139 9.26 -5.04 -6.12
CA ASP A 139 10.02 -4.60 -7.30
C ASP A 139 10.06 -3.07 -7.42
N GLU A 140 9.04 -2.40 -6.88
CA GLU A 140 8.93 -0.96 -6.87
C GLU A 140 8.30 -0.46 -5.57
N LEU A 141 8.92 0.55 -4.95
CA LEU A 141 8.42 1.24 -3.78
C LEU A 141 8.15 2.71 -4.13
N SER A 142 6.88 3.10 -4.16
CA SER A 142 6.45 4.47 -4.42
C SER A 142 6.03 5.16 -3.11
N LEU A 143 6.68 6.28 -2.79
CA LEU A 143 6.45 7.04 -1.57
C LEU A 143 5.89 8.41 -1.91
N GLY A 144 4.66 8.69 -1.49
CA GLY A 144 4.09 10.04 -1.51
C GLY A 144 4.51 10.79 -0.25
N VAL A 145 5.59 11.55 -0.33
CA VAL A 145 6.12 12.36 0.77
C VAL A 145 5.29 13.62 0.92
N HIS A 146 4.54 13.72 2.02
CA HIS A 146 3.68 14.83 2.34
C HIS A 146 4.46 15.91 3.11
N PRO A 147 4.22 17.20 2.85
CA PRO A 147 4.90 18.31 3.51
C PRO A 147 4.33 18.56 4.92
N ARG A 148 4.25 17.51 5.74
CA ARG A 148 3.79 17.51 7.14
C ARG A 148 4.85 16.91 8.04
N VAL A 149 4.96 17.41 9.26
CA VAL A 149 5.78 16.83 10.34
C VAL A 149 4.83 16.58 11.50
N LEU A 150 4.74 15.34 11.97
CA LEU A 150 3.85 14.97 13.09
C LEU A 150 4.60 14.87 14.42
N GLY A 151 5.90 14.57 14.39
CA GLY A 151 6.74 14.41 15.57
C GLY A 151 6.60 13.04 16.24
N GLU A 152 5.44 12.41 16.14
CA GLU A 152 5.11 11.11 16.72
C GLU A 152 4.31 10.20 15.77
N GLY A 153 4.18 8.93 16.13
CA GLY A 153 3.52 7.91 15.34
C GLY A 153 4.48 6.89 14.73
N THR A 154 3.89 5.84 14.13
CA THR A 154 4.64 4.74 13.52
C THR A 154 5.32 5.19 12.23
N ARG A 155 6.63 4.93 12.09
CA ARG A 155 7.38 5.24 10.87
C ARG A 155 7.50 4.05 9.94
N LEU A 156 7.65 4.33 8.64
CA LEU A 156 7.71 3.30 7.61
C LEU A 156 8.79 2.24 7.88
N PHE A 157 10.00 2.71 8.21
CA PHE A 157 11.19 1.88 8.32
C PHE A 157 11.58 1.50 9.75
N ASP A 158 10.72 1.72 10.75
CA ASP A 158 10.99 1.30 12.13
C ASP A 158 11.36 -0.18 12.20
N GLY A 159 12.51 -0.48 12.82
CA GLY A 159 13.06 -1.83 12.97
C GLY A 159 13.60 -2.47 11.67
N SER A 160 13.80 -1.69 10.61
CA SER A 160 14.40 -2.18 9.35
C SER A 160 15.92 -2.29 9.45
N ALA A 161 16.49 -3.33 8.83
CA ALA A 161 17.93 -3.42 8.65
C ALA A 161 18.40 -2.42 7.56
N PRO A 162 19.66 -1.95 7.61
CA PRO A 162 20.22 -1.14 6.55
C PRO A 162 20.12 -1.84 5.19
N HIS A 163 19.57 -1.15 4.21
CA HIS A 163 19.52 -1.57 2.81
C HIS A 163 19.53 -0.32 1.92
N THR A 164 19.97 -0.48 0.68
CA THR A 164 19.98 0.61 -0.30
C THR A 164 18.85 0.41 -1.28
N LEU A 165 18.16 1.49 -1.59
CA LEU A 165 17.20 1.54 -2.68
C LEU A 165 17.70 2.51 -3.73
N ARG A 166 17.50 2.19 -5.00
CA ARG A 166 17.86 3.06 -6.12
C ARG A 166 16.66 3.94 -6.48
N LEU A 167 16.88 5.26 -6.52
CA LEU A 167 15.87 6.18 -7.03
C LEU A 167 15.64 5.91 -8.52
N VAL A 168 14.37 5.75 -8.89
CA VAL A 168 13.90 5.49 -10.26
C VAL A 168 13.27 6.76 -10.82
N ALA A 169 12.40 7.41 -10.05
CA ALA A 169 11.72 8.63 -10.46
C ALA A 169 11.44 9.55 -9.25
N ALA A 170 11.31 10.84 -9.51
CA ALA A 170 10.91 11.84 -8.54
C ALA A 170 10.00 12.86 -9.22
N GLU A 171 8.79 13.03 -8.69
CA GLU A 171 7.76 13.90 -9.26
C GLU A 171 7.17 14.81 -8.17
N THR A 172 7.01 16.10 -8.48
CA THR A 172 6.39 17.07 -7.57
C THR A 172 4.95 17.33 -7.95
N GLY A 173 4.02 17.15 -7.02
CA GLY A 173 2.61 17.51 -7.18
C GLY A 173 2.34 18.98 -6.85
N ALA A 174 1.23 19.51 -7.37
CA ALA A 174 0.80 20.89 -7.13
C ALA A 174 0.45 21.17 -5.65
N THR A 175 0.08 20.13 -4.90
CA THR A 175 -0.22 20.19 -3.46
C THR A 175 1.02 20.17 -2.57
N GLY A 176 2.22 20.08 -3.15
CA GLY A 176 3.49 20.00 -2.43
C GLY A 176 3.89 18.56 -2.04
N VAL A 177 3.06 17.56 -2.35
CA VAL A 177 3.44 16.15 -2.22
C VAL A 177 4.51 15.80 -3.25
N VAL A 178 5.57 15.12 -2.82
CA VAL A 178 6.61 14.60 -3.71
C VAL A 178 6.47 13.10 -3.79
N THR A 179 6.24 12.57 -4.99
CA THR A 179 6.25 11.13 -5.25
C THR A 179 7.66 10.68 -5.59
N LEU A 180 8.23 9.80 -4.78
CA LEU A 180 9.54 9.20 -4.99
C LEU A 180 9.36 7.71 -5.28
N THR A 181 9.82 7.27 -6.44
CA THR A 181 9.77 5.87 -6.85
C THR A 181 11.15 5.26 -6.74
N TYR A 182 11.23 4.12 -6.05
CA TYR A 182 12.45 3.37 -5.81
C TYR A 182 12.34 1.93 -6.30
N ALA A 183 13.47 1.32 -6.62
CA ALA A 183 13.61 -0.12 -6.80
C ALA A 183 14.72 -0.65 -5.87
N PRO A 184 14.63 -1.88 -5.34
CA PRO A 184 15.75 -2.51 -4.64
C PRO A 184 16.98 -2.72 -5.51
#